data_AF-A0A527DHE5-F1
#
_entry.id   AF-A0A527DHE5-F1
#
_cell.length_a   1.000
_cell.length_b   1.000
_cell.length_c   1.000
_cell.angle_alpha   90.00
_cell.angle_beta   90.00
_cell.angle_gamma   90.00
#
_symmetry.space_group_name_H-M   'P 1'
#
loop_
_entity.id
_entity.type
_entity.pdbx_description
1 polymer ?
#
loop_
_entity_poly.entity_id
_entity_poly.type
_entity_poly.pdbx_seq_one_letter_code
_entity_poly.pdbx_strand_id
1 'polypeptide(L)'
;MLFWVIAAILTLGASLAVLLPLAASSKGASSSGDHDLEVYRDQLSELDRDTARGLIQPAEAAEARAEIARRILRLDNARTAGGTSVSRASVAARLVATVAVLAVPLVSWGLYVKLGSPDLPSQPLSERLTKNPADSSVDELVARAEAHLA
;
A
#
# COMPACT_ATOMS: atom_id res chain seq x y z
N MET A 1 23.23 8.39 -18.39
CA MET A 1 23.25 7.82 -17.02
C MET A 1 22.20 8.44 -16.09
N LEU A 2 22.12 9.78 -15.99
CA LEU A 2 21.13 10.45 -15.14
C LEU A 2 19.67 10.03 -15.43
N PHE A 3 19.30 9.95 -16.71
CA PHE A 3 17.98 9.47 -17.14
C PHE A 3 17.62 8.11 -16.54
N TRP A 4 18.52 7.13 -16.66
CA TRP A 4 18.31 5.78 -16.14
C TRP A 4 18.16 5.75 -14.62
N VAL A 5 18.91 6.59 -13.90
CA VAL A 5 18.77 6.73 -12.44
C VAL A 5 17.39 7.27 -12.08
N ILE A 6 16.94 8.34 -12.74
CA ILE A 6 15.62 8.94 -12.49
C ILE A 6 14.50 7.93 -12.82
N ALA A 7 14.58 7.27 -13.98
CA ALA A 7 13.61 6.28 -14.40
C ALA A 7 13.53 5.10 -13.41
N ALA A 8 14.67 4.62 -12.92
CA ALA A 8 14.71 3.55 -11.91
C ALA A 8 14.07 4.00 -10.59
N ILE A 9 14.39 5.20 -10.09
CA ILE A 9 13.80 5.74 -8.85
C ILE A 9 12.28 5.89 -8.99
N LEU A 10 11.80 6.48 -10.08
CA LEU A 10 10.36 6.66 -10.32
C LEU A 10 9.62 5.32 -10.42
N THR A 11 10.21 4.35 -11.14
CA THR A 11 9.64 3.01 -11.29
C THR A 11 9.58 2.27 -9.95
N LEU A 12 10.66 2.35 -9.17
CA LEU A 12 10.71 1.76 -7.83
C LEU A 12 9.69 2.44 -6.89
N GLY A 13 9.63 3.77 -6.91
CA GLY A 13 8.68 4.55 -6.13
C GLY A 13 7.23 4.21 -6.46
N ALA A 14 6.88 4.13 -7.74
CA ALA A 14 5.55 3.73 -8.20
C ALA A 14 5.22 2.29 -7.79
N SER A 15 6.17 1.36 -7.94
CA SER A 15 5.99 -0.04 -7.54
C SER A 15 5.75 -0.17 -6.03
N LEU A 16 6.55 0.54 -5.22
CA LEU A 16 6.39 0.58 -3.77
C LEU A 16 5.07 1.23 -3.34
N ALA A 17 4.64 2.30 -4.01
CA ALA A 17 3.36 2.95 -3.72
C ALA A 17 2.16 1.99 -3.85
N VAL A 18 2.25 1.01 -4.75
CA VAL A 18 1.24 -0.04 -4.91
C VAL A 18 1.47 -1.20 -3.94
N LEU A 19 2.72 -1.63 -3.76
CA LEU A 19 3.04 -2.78 -2.89
C LEU A 19 2.85 -2.48 -1.40
N LEU A 20 3.08 -1.25 -0.95
CA LEU A 20 2.94 -0.84 0.45
C LEU A 20 1.51 -1.03 1.00
N PRO A 21 0.44 -0.52 0.36
CA PRO A 21 -0.92 -0.76 0.83
C PRO A 21 -1.35 -2.23 0.69
N LEU A 22 -0.86 -2.95 -0.32
CA LEU A 22 -1.08 -4.41 -0.44
C LEU A 22 -0.37 -5.21 0.68
N ALA A 23 0.78 -4.71 1.14
CA ALA A 23 1.56 -5.28 2.22
C ALA A 23 1.01 -4.94 3.61
N ALA A 24 0.28 -3.84 3.73
CA ALA A 24 -0.47 -3.43 4.91
C ALA A 24 -1.70 -4.34 5.07
N SER A 25 -1.44 -5.60 5.47
CA SER A 25 -2.43 -6.59 5.84
C SER A 25 -3.49 -5.96 6.75
N SER A 26 -4.76 -6.06 6.33
CA SER A 26 -6.01 -5.72 7.03
C SER A 26 -5.88 -5.19 8.47
N LYS A 27 -5.29 -4.01 8.66
CA LYS A 27 -5.49 -3.22 9.89
C LYS A 27 -6.94 -2.76 10.01
N GLY A 28 -7.72 -2.87 8.93
CA GLY A 28 -9.17 -2.65 8.93
C GLY A 28 -9.97 -3.74 9.65
N ALA A 29 -9.47 -4.97 9.77
CA ALA A 29 -10.15 -6.01 10.55
C ALA A 29 -9.86 -5.90 12.06
N SER A 30 -8.77 -5.24 12.46
CA SER A 30 -8.45 -5.05 13.89
C SER A 30 -9.29 -3.96 14.56
N SER A 31 -9.97 -3.09 13.80
CA SER A 31 -10.82 -2.04 14.37
C SER A 31 -12.08 -2.61 15.01
N SER A 32 -12.75 -3.59 14.38
CA SER A 32 -13.98 -4.19 14.93
C SER A 32 -13.74 -4.82 16.31
N GLY A 33 -12.63 -5.55 16.49
CA GLY A 33 -12.31 -6.20 17.75
C GLY A 33 -11.94 -5.25 18.90
N ASP A 34 -11.38 -4.06 18.60
CA ASP A 34 -11.14 -3.04 19.64
C ASP A 34 -12.42 -2.36 20.09
N HIS A 35 -13.33 -2.05 19.15
CA HIS A 35 -14.63 -1.44 19.47
C HIS A 35 -15.49 -2.41 20.28
N ASP A 36 -15.54 -3.69 19.90
CA ASP A 36 -16.32 -4.70 20.64
C ASP A 36 -15.79 -4.89 22.07
N LEU A 37 -14.48 -4.79 22.28
CA LEU A 37 -13.86 -4.92 23.60
C LEU A 37 -14.21 -3.74 24.52
N GLU A 38 -14.26 -2.52 23.98
CA GLU A 38 -14.70 -1.34 24.72
C GLU A 38 -16.17 -1.47 25.15
N VAL A 39 -17.05 -1.95 24.26
CA VAL A 39 -18.45 -2.25 24.59
C VAL A 39 -18.58 -3.29 25.72
N TYR A 40 -17.80 -4.38 25.68
CA TYR A 40 -17.83 -5.39 26.74
C TYR A 40 -17.31 -4.89 28.09
N ARG A 41 -16.36 -3.94 28.09
CA ARG A 41 -15.89 -3.27 29.33
C ARG A 41 -16.99 -2.40 29.92
N ASP A 42 -17.69 -1.64 29.09
CA ASP A 42 -18.82 -0.83 29.52
C ASP A 42 -19.94 -1.71 30.10
N GLN A 43 -20.28 -2.82 29.45
CA GLN A 43 -21.25 -3.80 29.97
C GLN A 43 -20.87 -4.36 31.34
N LEU A 44 -19.58 -4.61 31.59
CA LEU A 44 -19.11 -5.07 32.89
C LEU A 44 -19.32 -3.98 33.97
N SER A 45 -19.05 -2.73 33.62
CA SER A 45 -19.22 -1.59 34.52
C SER A 45 -20.69 -1.31 34.85
N GLU A 46 -21.58 -1.53 33.87
CA GLU A 46 -23.02 -1.39 34.05
C GLU A 46 -23.58 -2.51 34.93
N LEU A 47 -23.15 -3.76 34.68
CA LEU A 47 -23.50 -4.91 35.51
C LEU A 47 -23.10 -4.72 36.98
N ASP A 48 -21.92 -4.16 37.23
CA ASP A 48 -21.44 -3.86 38.59
C ASP A 48 -22.31 -2.79 39.28
N ARG A 49 -22.72 -1.75 38.54
CA ARG A 49 -23.62 -0.70 39.05
C ARG A 49 -25.01 -1.24 39.35
N ASP A 50 -25.57 -2.09 38.48
CA ASP A 50 -26.88 -2.71 38.69
C ASP A 50 -26.90 -3.67 39.87
N THR A 51 -25.82 -4.43 40.04
CA THR A 51 -25.64 -5.31 41.19
C THR A 51 -25.53 -4.50 42.49
N ALA A 52 -24.77 -3.40 42.49
CA ALA A 52 -24.64 -2.51 43.64
C ALA A 52 -25.97 -1.82 44.01
N ARG A 53 -26.83 -1.56 43.01
CA ARG A 53 -28.20 -1.03 43.20
C ARG A 53 -29.21 -2.09 43.65
N GLY A 54 -28.83 -3.36 43.69
CA GLY A 54 -29.73 -4.48 44.02
C GLY A 54 -30.77 -4.79 42.94
N LEU A 55 -30.58 -4.28 41.71
CA LEU A 55 -31.46 -4.57 40.57
C LEU A 55 -31.24 -5.98 40.01
N ILE A 56 -30.04 -6.53 40.19
CA ILE A 56 -29.64 -7.87 39.74
C ILE A 56 -29.16 -8.66 40.94
N GLN A 57 -29.58 -9.92 41.05
CA GLN A 57 -29.13 -10.77 42.14
C GLN A 57 -27.64 -11.14 41.99
N PRO A 58 -26.88 -11.27 43.09
CA PRO A 58 -25.45 -11.57 43.04
C PRO A 58 -25.11 -12.85 42.26
N ALA A 59 -25.98 -13.86 42.33
CA ALA A 59 -25.81 -15.12 41.60
C ALA A 59 -25.95 -14.93 40.08
N GLU A 60 -26.96 -14.18 39.64
CA GLU A 60 -27.20 -13.85 38.23
C GLU A 60 -26.08 -12.94 37.67
N ALA A 61 -25.61 -11.98 38.48
CA ALA A 61 -24.50 -11.12 38.11
C ALA A 61 -23.19 -11.91 37.90
N ALA A 62 -22.93 -12.93 38.72
CA ALA A 62 -21.77 -13.80 38.57
C ALA A 62 -21.81 -14.61 37.27
N GLU A 63 -22.98 -15.13 36.89
CA GLU A 63 -23.16 -15.84 35.62
C GLU A 63 -22.98 -14.91 34.41
N ALA A 64 -23.60 -13.73 34.44
CA ALA A 64 -23.47 -12.74 33.38
C ALA A 64 -22.01 -12.28 33.19
N ARG A 65 -21.29 -12.02 34.29
CA ARG A 65 -19.87 -11.67 34.27
C ARG A 65 -19.03 -12.79 33.65
N ALA A 66 -19.32 -14.05 33.96
CA ALA A 66 -18.60 -15.19 33.39
C ALA A 66 -18.82 -15.30 31.86
N GLU A 67 -20.03 -15.03 31.37
CA GLU A 67 -20.32 -15.05 29.94
C GLU A 67 -19.67 -13.88 29.19
N ILE A 68 -19.67 -12.67 29.76
CA ILE A 68 -18.96 -11.51 29.19
C ILE A 68 -17.46 -11.81 29.12
N ALA A 69 -16.86 -12.36 30.17
CA ALA A 69 -15.45 -12.76 30.18
C ALA A 69 -15.14 -13.82 29.10
N ARG A 70 -16.02 -14.81 28.92
CA ARG A 70 -15.90 -15.79 27.81
C ARG A 70 -16.00 -15.14 26.43
N ARG A 71 -16.80 -14.09 26.25
CA ARG A 71 -16.91 -13.33 24.99
C ARG A 71 -15.65 -12.53 24.70
N ILE A 72 -15.10 -11.86 25.72
CA ILE A 72 -13.81 -11.15 25.62
C ILE A 72 -12.68 -12.12 25.24
N LEU A 73 -12.61 -13.29 25.89
CA LEU A 73 -11.63 -14.34 25.54
C LEU A 73 -11.79 -14.85 24.10
N ARG A 74 -13.03 -14.95 23.60
CA ARG A 74 -13.30 -15.33 22.19
C ARG A 74 -12.82 -14.26 21.20
N LEU A 75 -12.97 -12.97 21.52
CA LEU A 75 -12.43 -11.89 20.71
C LEU A 75 -10.90 -11.94 20.62
N ASP A 76 -10.22 -12.18 21.75
CA ASP A 76 -8.77 -12.28 21.82
C ASP A 76 -8.23 -13.49 21.05
N ASN A 77 -8.93 -14.64 21.16
CA ASN A 77 -8.63 -15.83 20.37
C ASN A 77 -8.86 -15.60 18.87
N ALA A 78 -9.89 -14.86 18.47
CA ALA A 78 -10.12 -14.50 17.06
C ALA A 78 -9.02 -13.56 16.53
N ARG A 79 -8.54 -12.64 17.38
CA ARG A 79 -7.41 -11.75 17.09
C ARG A 79 -6.10 -12.52 16.91
N THR A 80 -5.84 -13.48 17.80
CA THR A 80 -4.66 -14.32 17.78
C THR A 80 -4.70 -15.33 16.63
N ALA A 81 -5.86 -15.94 16.34
CA ALA A 81 -6.07 -16.82 15.19
C ALA A 81 -5.92 -16.07 13.84
N GLY A 82 -6.32 -14.80 13.80
CA GLY A 82 -6.06 -13.90 12.67
C GLY A 82 -4.59 -13.51 12.50
N GLY A 83 -3.77 -13.59 13.55
CA GLY A 83 -2.32 -13.36 13.53
C GLY A 83 -1.50 -14.62 13.19
N THR A 84 -1.95 -15.81 13.59
CA THR A 84 -1.23 -17.07 13.39
C THR A 84 -1.58 -17.77 12.07
N SER A 85 -2.74 -17.46 11.47
CA SER A 85 -3.09 -17.95 10.15
C SER A 85 -3.11 -16.82 9.12
N VAL A 86 -1.92 -16.42 8.67
CA VAL A 86 -1.82 -15.92 7.29
C VAL A 86 -2.20 -17.13 6.43
N SER A 87 -3.50 -17.25 6.12
CA SER A 87 -4.04 -18.34 5.32
C SER A 87 -3.14 -18.53 4.11
N ARG A 88 -2.84 -19.78 3.73
CA ARG A 88 -2.04 -20.07 2.54
C ARG A 88 -2.58 -19.34 1.30
N ALA A 89 -3.89 -19.07 1.28
CA ALA A 89 -4.57 -18.25 0.29
C ALA A 89 -4.17 -16.76 0.32
N SER A 90 -3.93 -16.16 1.49
CA SER A 90 -3.47 -14.76 1.58
C SER A 90 -1.99 -14.60 1.25
N VAL A 91 -1.14 -15.61 1.53
CA VAL A 91 0.25 -15.65 1.04
C VAL A 91 0.26 -15.75 -0.48
N ALA A 92 -0.50 -16.68 -1.06
CA ALA A 92 -0.58 -16.87 -2.50
C ALA A 92 -1.10 -15.62 -3.21
N ALA A 93 -2.17 -14.99 -2.69
CA ALA A 93 -2.71 -13.76 -3.24
C ALA A 93 -1.68 -12.61 -3.21
N ARG A 94 -0.93 -12.48 -2.12
CA ARG A 94 0.14 -11.47 -2.00
C ARG A 94 1.28 -11.75 -2.98
N LEU A 95 1.67 -13.01 -3.16
CA LEU A 95 2.68 -13.43 -4.14
C LEU A 95 2.24 -13.10 -5.57
N VAL A 96 0.99 -13.44 -5.93
CA VAL A 96 0.42 -13.13 -7.26
C VAL A 96 0.38 -11.62 -7.49
N ALA A 97 -0.06 -10.83 -6.50
CA ALA A 97 -0.10 -9.38 -6.60
C ALA A 97 1.30 -8.78 -6.78
N THR A 98 2.29 -9.24 -6.01
CA THR A 98 3.68 -8.80 -6.17
C THR A 98 4.24 -9.15 -7.54
N VAL A 99 3.99 -10.38 -8.01
CA VAL A 99 4.41 -10.82 -9.35
C VAL A 99 3.77 -9.95 -10.42
N ALA A 100 2.46 -9.65 -10.32
CA ALA A 100 1.76 -8.81 -11.28
C ALA A 100 2.32 -7.38 -11.33
N VAL A 101 2.59 -6.77 -10.17
CA VAL A 101 3.17 -5.41 -10.09
C VAL A 101 4.58 -5.37 -10.68
N LEU A 102 5.42 -6.37 -10.39
CA LEU A 102 6.80 -6.41 -10.88
C LEU A 102 6.89 -6.88 -12.35
N ALA A 103 5.90 -7.62 -12.85
CA ALA A 103 5.88 -8.04 -14.24
C ALA A 103 5.85 -6.84 -15.20
N VAL A 104 5.13 -5.78 -14.87
CA VAL A 104 5.03 -4.57 -15.71
C VAL A 104 6.38 -3.92 -16.00
N PRO A 105 7.19 -3.50 -14.99
CA PRO A 105 8.49 -2.91 -15.25
C PRO A 105 9.49 -3.91 -15.85
N LEU A 106 9.45 -5.18 -15.46
CA LEU A 106 10.38 -6.20 -15.99
C LEU A 106 10.11 -6.49 -17.48
N VAL A 107 8.85 -6.66 -17.86
CA VAL A 107 8.46 -6.86 -19.26
C VAL A 107 8.72 -5.61 -20.08
N SER A 108 8.38 -4.43 -19.56
CA SER A 108 8.67 -3.15 -20.22
C SER A 108 10.16 -2.98 -20.49
N TRP A 109 11.00 -3.27 -19.50
CA TRP A 109 12.45 -3.24 -19.66
C TRP A 109 12.93 -4.22 -20.73
N GLY A 110 12.48 -5.48 -20.67
CA GLY A 110 12.85 -6.50 -21.65
C GLY A 110 12.44 -6.13 -23.09
N LEU A 111 11.24 -5.58 -23.25
CA LEU A 111 10.77 -5.09 -24.55
C LEU A 111 11.57 -3.88 -25.03
N TYR A 112 11.88 -2.94 -24.15
CA TYR A 112 12.69 -1.78 -24.50
C TYR A 112 14.11 -2.15 -24.92
N VAL A 113 14.74 -3.14 -24.28
CA VAL A 113 16.06 -3.64 -24.69
C VAL A 113 16.00 -4.31 -26.07
N LYS A 114 14.91 -5.01 -26.39
CA LYS A 114 14.78 -5.70 -27.68
C LYS A 114 14.36 -4.79 -28.84
N LEU A 115 13.45 -3.86 -28.60
CA LEU A 115 12.81 -3.05 -29.65
C LEU A 115 13.29 -1.60 -29.66
N GLY A 116 13.75 -1.10 -28.51
CA GLY A 116 14.25 0.25 -28.36
C GLY A 116 15.75 0.36 -28.60
N SER A 117 16.27 1.54 -28.31
CA SER A 117 17.69 1.88 -28.50
C SER A 117 18.28 2.37 -27.19
N PRO A 118 18.59 1.46 -26.24
CA PRO A 118 19.04 1.83 -24.89
C PRO A 118 20.38 2.58 -24.88
N ASP A 119 21.19 2.38 -25.91
CA ASP A 119 22.51 3.00 -26.08
C ASP A 119 22.45 4.39 -26.72
N LEU A 120 21.25 4.88 -27.08
CA LEU A 120 21.13 6.23 -27.61
C LEU A 120 21.49 7.25 -26.52
N PRO A 121 22.46 8.12 -26.77
CA PRO A 121 22.79 9.19 -25.84
C PRO A 121 21.62 10.17 -25.77
N SER A 122 21.46 10.79 -24.60
CA SER A 122 20.53 11.90 -24.43
C SER A 122 20.90 13.03 -25.38
N GLN A 123 19.93 13.56 -26.14
CA GLN A 123 20.10 14.70 -27.03
C GLN A 123 19.37 15.93 -26.45
N PRO A 124 19.99 16.67 -25.52
CA PRO A 124 19.39 17.88 -24.98
C PRO A 124 19.18 18.92 -26.08
N LEU A 125 18.19 19.80 -25.90
CA LEU A 125 17.83 20.81 -26.90
C LEU A 125 19.03 21.67 -27.32
N SER A 126 19.90 22.06 -26.38
CA SER A 126 21.11 22.82 -26.65
C SER A 126 22.06 22.13 -27.65
N GLU A 127 22.26 20.82 -27.55
CA GLU A 127 23.09 20.06 -28.50
C GLU A 127 22.40 19.84 -29.86
N ARG A 128 21.07 19.83 -29.87
CA ARG A 128 20.30 19.73 -31.13
C ARG A 128 20.38 21.03 -31.93
N LEU A 129 20.31 22.16 -31.25
CA LEU A 129 20.41 23.49 -31.85
C LEU A 129 21.82 23.80 -32.41
N THR A 130 22.86 23.02 -32.09
CA THR A 130 24.21 23.20 -32.68
C THR A 130 24.45 22.35 -33.92
N LYS A 131 23.59 21.37 -34.24
CA LYS A 131 23.68 20.57 -35.48
C LYS A 131 23.42 21.42 -36.73
N ASN A 132 23.82 20.85 -37.88
CA ASN A 132 23.68 21.46 -39.20
C ASN A 132 22.19 21.79 -39.45
N PRO A 133 21.81 23.06 -39.69
CA PRO A 133 20.41 23.47 -39.84
C PRO A 133 19.68 22.79 -41.01
N ALA A 134 20.40 22.21 -41.97
CA ALA A 134 19.81 21.43 -43.06
C ALA A 134 19.15 20.12 -42.58
N ASP A 135 19.58 19.58 -41.44
CA ASP A 135 19.06 18.34 -40.85
C ASP A 135 18.12 18.61 -39.65
N SER A 136 17.80 19.88 -39.39
CA SER A 136 16.97 20.31 -38.26
C SER A 136 15.49 20.30 -38.63
N SER A 137 14.67 19.89 -37.66
CA SER A 137 13.20 20.02 -37.73
C SER A 137 12.77 21.50 -37.70
N VAL A 138 11.58 21.79 -38.22
CA VAL A 138 11.04 23.17 -38.27
C VAL A 138 11.00 23.82 -36.87
N ASP A 139 10.59 23.06 -35.85
CA ASP A 139 10.55 23.54 -34.45
C ASP A 139 11.93 23.93 -33.91
N GLU A 140 12.98 23.19 -34.29
CA GLU A 140 14.37 23.52 -33.90
C GLU A 140 14.86 24.79 -34.60
N LEU A 141 14.47 25.02 -35.86
CA LEU A 141 14.83 26.23 -36.60
C LEU A 141 14.17 27.47 -36.00
N VAL A 142 12.90 27.37 -35.60
CA VAL A 142 12.17 28.44 -34.91
C VAL A 142 12.85 28.78 -33.58
N ALA A 143 13.10 27.77 -32.73
CA ALA A 143 13.77 27.97 -31.45
C ALA A 143 15.18 28.56 -31.61
N ARG A 144 15.92 28.20 -32.66
CA ARG A 144 17.25 28.78 -32.97
C ARG A 144 17.16 30.26 -33.35
N ALA A 145 16.15 30.63 -34.14
CA ALA A 145 15.92 32.02 -34.53
C ALA A 145 15.53 32.88 -33.32
N GLU A 146 14.65 32.37 -32.45
CA GLU A 146 14.27 33.03 -31.19
C GLU A 146 15.47 33.24 -30.28
N ALA A 147 16.31 32.20 -30.10
CA ALA A 147 17.52 32.29 -29.27
C ALA A 147 18.59 33.25 -29.82
N HIS A 148 18.58 33.54 -31.12
CA HIS A 148 19.51 34.50 -31.73
C HIS A 148 19.01 35.96 -31.64
N LEU A 149 17.71 36.16 -31.46
CA LEU A 149 17.07 37.48 -31.34
C LEU A 149 16.90 37.96 -29.89
N ALA A 150 17.01 37.05 -28.91
CA ALA A 150 17.01 37.34 -27.48
C ALA A 150 18.40 37.76 -26.98
#